data_AF-A0A922MWP2-F1
#
_entry.id   AF-A0A922MWP2-F1
#
_cell.length_a   1.000
_cell.length_b   1.000
_cell.length_c   1.000
_cell.angle_alpha   90.00
_cell.angle_beta   90.00
_cell.angle_gamma   90.00
#
_symmetry.space_group_name_H-M   'P 1'
#
loop_
_entity.id
_entity.type
_entity.pdbx_description
1 polymer ?
#
loop_
_entity_poly.entity_id
_entity_poly.type
_entity_poly.pdbx_seq_one_letter_code
_entity_poly.pdbx_strand_id
1 'polypeptide(L)'
;MDITLEESTTEKIAPLLHELVKRILNESKTYDSVQKDFLFILIIVLMIENGFLLVSEDKEVVDPMTSFNVVQLSKWKSPSGVYKATFIMSGFKNITIKLIMCPLGATVLVNLVINELNFDTYSICIPISRYVVSPQATSIPMIFRDLKHFSTTFKNKTVSAVKSRILSHHGYASASLMGLPEEVLFNIMMNLPVFDILNVSKVNTRLKALLESDSLWYYLCKRDFKNNVQTDDRNWKELYKKLYVAEQDKRLRSRNRGAGSMHDYMDYSDYISYIDNPLWNVII
;
A
#
# COMPACT_ATOMS: atom_id res chain seq x y z
N MET A 1 -2.25 30.22 6.10
CA MET A 1 -2.24 28.91 5.43
C MET A 1 -0.88 28.78 4.82
N ASP A 2 -0.03 27.97 5.45
CA ASP A 2 1.33 27.75 4.96
C ASP A 2 1.29 26.76 3.80
N ILE A 3 2.16 26.99 2.82
CA ILE A 3 2.30 26.16 1.61
C ILE A 3 2.78 24.77 2.01
N THR A 4 2.11 23.73 1.54
CA THR A 4 2.51 22.32 1.77
C THR A 4 3.62 21.88 0.82
N LEU A 5 4.26 20.74 1.11
CA LEU A 5 5.26 20.14 0.23
C LEU A 5 4.69 19.80 -1.15
N GLU A 6 3.42 19.44 -1.23
CA GLU A 6 2.74 19.17 -2.51
C GLU A 6 2.54 20.43 -3.37
N GLU A 7 2.32 21.58 -2.72
CA GLU A 7 2.09 22.87 -3.36
C GLU A 7 3.39 23.65 -3.63
N SER A 8 4.52 23.08 -3.22
CA SER A 8 5.84 23.69 -3.40
C SER A 8 6.23 23.71 -4.88
N THR A 9 6.76 24.85 -5.32
CA THR A 9 7.24 25.14 -6.67
C THR A 9 8.73 25.49 -6.67
N THR A 10 9.28 25.80 -7.85
CA THR A 10 10.66 26.27 -8.00
C THR A 10 10.91 27.66 -7.43
N GLU A 11 9.87 28.36 -6.98
CA GLU A 11 9.96 29.71 -6.39
C GLU A 11 9.60 29.72 -4.90
N LYS A 12 8.68 28.86 -4.48
CA LYS A 12 8.18 28.79 -3.10
C LYS A 12 8.18 27.36 -2.62
N ILE A 13 8.68 27.14 -1.41
CA ILE A 13 8.75 25.81 -0.79
C ILE A 13 8.13 25.86 0.60
N ALA A 14 7.66 24.71 1.09
CA ALA A 14 7.12 24.58 2.43
C ALA A 14 8.08 25.19 3.48
N PRO A 15 7.59 26.02 4.41
CA PRO A 15 8.46 26.79 5.31
C PRO A 15 9.32 25.90 6.21
N LEU A 16 8.74 24.79 6.68
CA LEU A 16 9.47 23.81 7.49
C LEU A 16 10.62 23.18 6.70
N LEU A 17 10.39 22.81 5.42
CA LEU A 17 11.44 22.30 4.56
C LEU A 17 12.52 23.35 4.30
N HIS A 18 12.11 24.60 4.05
CA HIS A 18 13.03 25.71 3.84
C HIS A 18 13.98 25.90 5.03
N GLU A 19 13.44 25.97 6.24
CA GLU A 19 14.24 26.17 7.44
C GLU A 19 15.20 25.01 7.71
N LEU A 20 14.72 23.77 7.60
CA LEU A 20 15.55 22.59 7.84
C LEU A 20 16.72 22.51 6.86
N VAL A 21 16.46 22.75 5.56
CA VAL A 21 17.50 22.74 4.54
C VAL A 21 18.49 23.89 4.74
N LYS A 22 18.00 25.10 5.07
CA LYS A 22 18.84 26.26 5.35
C LYS A 22 19.83 26.00 6.48
N ARG A 23 19.37 25.40 7.58
CA ARG A 23 20.23 25.06 8.73
C ARG A 23 21.34 24.09 8.34
N ILE A 24 21.01 23.06 7.55
CA ILE A 24 21.99 22.07 7.11
C ILE A 24 23.01 22.66 6.15
N LEU A 25 22.56 23.48 5.19
CA LEU A 25 23.46 24.14 4.24
C LEU A 25 24.50 24.99 4.97
N ASN A 26 24.11 25.70 6.02
CA ASN A 26 25.01 26.53 6.82
C ASN A 26 26.04 25.70 7.62
N GLU A 27 25.72 24.46 7.97
CA GLU A 27 26.53 23.61 8.85
C GLU A 27 27.32 22.52 8.09
N SER A 28 26.95 22.21 6.84
CA SER A 28 27.54 21.12 6.05
C SER A 28 28.83 21.53 5.31
N LYS A 29 29.85 20.65 5.30
CA LYS A 29 31.16 20.88 4.65
C LYS A 29 31.38 20.08 3.36
N THR A 30 30.58 19.06 3.06
CA THR A 30 30.78 18.13 1.94
C THR A 30 29.47 17.83 1.21
N TYR A 31 29.45 17.90 -0.13
CA TYR A 31 28.21 18.03 -0.94
C TYR A 31 27.55 16.72 -1.39
N ASP A 32 28.29 15.61 -1.53
CA ASP A 32 27.76 14.37 -2.11
C ASP A 32 26.92 13.54 -1.11
N SER A 33 27.16 13.77 0.19
CA SER A 33 26.29 13.33 1.30
C SER A 33 24.92 14.03 1.25
N VAL A 34 24.89 15.27 0.78
CA VAL A 34 23.82 16.24 1.06
C VAL A 34 22.57 15.93 0.27
N GLN A 35 22.67 15.33 -0.92
CA GLN A 35 21.47 14.94 -1.68
C GLN A 35 20.61 13.93 -0.92
N LYS A 36 21.26 12.93 -0.31
CA LYS A 36 20.59 11.90 0.48
C LYS A 36 20.01 12.49 1.76
N ASP A 37 20.78 13.36 2.41
CA ASP A 37 20.36 14.11 3.59
C ASP A 37 19.08 14.94 3.30
N PHE A 38 19.05 15.67 2.17
CA PHE A 38 17.88 16.44 1.72
C PHE A 38 16.67 15.58 1.39
N LEU A 39 16.88 14.43 0.73
CA LEU A 39 15.79 13.50 0.46
C LEU A 39 15.20 12.93 1.76
N PHE A 40 16.06 12.63 2.74
CA PHE A 40 15.59 12.16 4.05
C PHE A 40 14.72 13.20 4.75
N ILE A 41 15.14 14.46 4.73
CA ILE A 41 14.38 15.58 5.30
C ILE A 41 13.06 15.76 4.57
N LEU A 42 13.07 15.67 3.24
CA LEU A 42 11.86 15.74 2.43
C LEU A 42 10.82 14.71 2.90
N ILE A 43 11.26 13.49 3.23
CA ILE A 43 10.40 12.45 3.80
C ILE A 43 9.93 12.82 5.21
N ILE A 44 10.81 13.33 6.07
CA ILE A 44 10.44 13.76 7.43
C ILE A 44 9.36 14.86 7.40
N VAL A 45 9.55 15.89 6.59
CA VAL A 45 8.57 16.98 6.41
C VAL A 45 7.23 16.41 5.96
N LEU A 46 7.25 15.53 4.95
CA LEU A 46 6.04 14.91 4.44
C LEU A 46 5.32 14.06 5.50
N MET A 47 6.06 13.35 6.36
CA MET A 47 5.48 12.62 7.50
C MET A 47 4.81 13.58 8.49
N ILE A 48 5.47 14.70 8.83
CA ILE A 48 4.93 15.70 9.76
C ILE A 48 3.66 16.35 9.21
N GLU A 49 3.67 16.78 7.94
CA GLU A 49 2.49 17.34 7.26
C GLU A 49 1.30 16.36 7.24
N ASN A 50 1.59 15.06 7.33
CA ASN A 50 0.58 14.01 7.37
C ASN A 50 0.14 13.63 8.80
N GLY A 51 0.51 14.40 9.83
CA GLY A 51 0.06 14.18 11.21
C GLY A 51 0.86 13.11 11.96
N PHE A 52 2.06 12.79 11.50
CA PHE A 52 3.03 12.03 12.29
C PHE A 52 3.92 12.97 13.10
N LEU A 53 4.19 12.60 14.34
CA LEU A 53 5.06 13.34 15.24
C LEU A 53 6.38 12.59 15.35
N LEU A 54 7.48 13.33 15.23
CA LEU A 54 8.83 12.80 15.39
C LEU A 54 9.08 12.48 16.87
N VAL A 55 9.77 11.38 17.13
CA VAL A 55 9.96 10.87 18.49
C VAL A 55 11.43 10.49 18.74
N SER A 56 11.92 10.78 19.94
CA SER A 56 13.25 10.36 20.41
C SER A 56 13.29 8.87 20.75
N GLU A 57 14.47 8.36 21.11
CA GLU A 57 14.61 6.96 21.59
C GLU A 57 13.78 6.72 22.86
N ASP A 58 13.62 7.75 23.70
CA ASP A 58 12.85 7.72 24.96
C ASP A 58 11.33 7.89 24.77
N LYS A 59 10.84 7.80 23.53
CA LYS A 59 9.42 7.99 23.16
C LYS A 59 8.85 9.40 23.43
N GLU A 60 9.70 10.39 23.64
CA GLU A 60 9.27 11.77 23.80
C GLU A 60 9.05 12.45 22.45
N VAL A 61 7.98 13.24 22.34
CA VAL A 61 7.70 13.99 21.12
C VAL A 61 8.73 15.09 20.96
N VAL A 62 9.39 15.08 19.81
CA VAL A 62 10.45 16.01 19.47
C VAL A 62 9.88 17.07 18.53
N ASP A 63 10.01 18.35 18.91
CA ASP A 63 9.65 19.46 18.03
C ASP A 63 10.73 19.64 16.93
N PRO A 64 10.40 19.39 15.65
CA PRO A 64 11.35 19.49 14.54
C PRO A 64 12.00 20.87 14.43
N MET A 65 11.33 21.95 14.82
CA MET A 65 11.90 23.30 14.71
C MET A 65 12.95 23.62 15.75
N THR A 66 12.89 23.00 16.94
CA THR A 66 13.87 23.23 18.01
C THR A 66 14.97 22.19 18.00
N SER A 67 14.68 20.96 17.60
CA SER A 67 15.61 19.84 17.72
C SER A 67 16.46 19.58 16.49
N PHE A 68 16.05 20.05 15.31
CA PHE A 68 16.69 19.65 14.06
C PHE A 68 17.94 20.50 13.80
N ASN A 69 19.10 19.86 13.91
CA ASN A 69 20.42 20.38 13.56
C ASN A 69 21.26 19.27 12.89
N VAL A 70 22.46 19.60 12.37
CA VAL A 70 23.32 18.60 11.71
C VAL A 70 23.77 17.49 12.67
N VAL A 71 23.87 17.78 13.97
CA VAL A 71 24.19 16.78 15.01
C VAL A 71 23.08 15.72 15.14
N GLN A 72 21.82 16.11 15.02
CA GLN A 72 20.70 15.17 15.05
C GLN A 72 20.65 14.34 13.77
N LEU A 73 20.90 14.97 12.63
CA LEU A 73 21.00 14.26 11.35
C LEU A 73 22.13 13.22 11.36
N SER A 74 23.26 13.52 12.00
CA SER A 74 24.35 12.56 12.17
C SER A 74 23.99 11.43 13.12
N LYS A 75 23.16 11.66 14.15
CA LYS A 75 22.61 10.59 15.01
C LYS A 75 21.65 9.66 14.25
N TRP A 76 20.85 10.22 13.33
CA TRP A 76 19.95 9.41 12.49
C TRP A 76 20.67 8.64 11.40
N LYS A 77 21.86 9.08 11.02
CA LYS A 77 22.69 8.44 10.01
C LYS A 77 23.67 7.48 10.65
N SER A 78 23.43 6.19 10.44
CA SER A 78 24.38 5.16 10.84
C SER A 78 25.70 5.24 10.06
N PRO A 79 26.81 4.67 10.57
CA PRO A 79 28.08 4.60 9.85
C PRO A 79 27.99 3.91 8.48
N SER A 80 27.03 3.01 8.31
CA SER A 80 26.74 2.34 7.03
C SER A 80 25.97 3.21 6.02
N GLY A 81 25.61 4.45 6.40
CA GLY A 81 24.87 5.38 5.56
C GLY A 81 23.35 5.18 5.56
N VAL A 82 22.82 4.28 6.39
CA VAL A 82 21.37 4.08 6.59
C VAL A 82 20.84 5.15 7.53
N TYR A 83 19.71 5.77 7.16
CA TYR A 83 19.03 6.78 7.97
C TYR A 83 17.87 6.16 8.73
N LYS A 84 17.69 6.55 9.99
CA LYS A 84 16.62 6.05 10.86
C LYS A 84 15.97 7.19 11.63
N ALA A 85 14.65 7.24 11.62
CA ALA A 85 13.86 8.12 12.47
C ALA A 85 12.64 7.36 13.00
N THR A 86 12.14 7.75 14.17
CA THR A 86 10.96 7.14 14.78
C THR A 86 9.84 8.17 14.85
N PHE A 87 8.63 7.73 14.55
CA PHE A 87 7.43 8.53 14.56
C PHE A 87 6.32 7.87 15.36
N ILE A 88 5.37 8.67 15.81
CA ILE A 88 4.05 8.24 16.27
C ILE A 88 2.99 8.98 15.46
N MET A 89 1.81 8.37 15.26
CA MET A 89 0.69 9.10 14.67
C MET A 89 0.00 9.96 15.73
N SER A 90 -0.33 11.21 15.41
CA SER A 90 -1.06 12.09 16.34
C SER A 90 -2.35 11.40 16.83
N GLY A 91 -2.56 11.39 18.15
CA GLY A 91 -3.66 10.67 18.80
C GLY A 91 -3.37 9.20 19.14
N PHE A 92 -2.30 8.60 18.63
CA PHE A 92 -1.98 7.17 18.80
C PHE A 92 -0.54 6.97 19.32
N LYS A 93 -0.31 7.35 20.59
CA LYS A 93 1.03 7.33 21.22
C LYS A 93 1.62 5.93 21.40
N ASN A 94 0.78 4.90 21.41
CA ASN A 94 1.19 3.52 21.70
C ASN A 94 1.77 2.80 20.47
N ILE A 95 1.64 3.37 19.27
CA ILE A 95 2.11 2.75 18.03
C ILE A 95 3.26 3.57 17.47
N THR A 96 4.44 2.94 17.41
CA THR A 96 5.67 3.51 16.91
C THR A 96 5.94 3.05 15.48
N ILE A 97 6.33 4.00 14.65
CA ILE A 97 6.64 3.80 13.24
C ILE A 97 8.10 4.13 13.03
N LYS A 98 8.90 3.15 12.63
CA LYS A 98 10.30 3.36 12.27
C LYS A 98 10.40 3.65 10.78
N LEU A 99 10.87 4.84 10.45
CA LEU A 99 11.31 5.21 9.11
C LEU A 99 12.77 4.80 8.94
N ILE A 100 13.03 3.95 7.95
CA ILE A 100 14.38 3.49 7.61
C ILE A 100 14.62 3.80 6.13
N MET A 101 15.61 4.63 5.83
CA MET A 101 16.03 4.92 4.46
C MET A 101 17.41 4.32 4.19
N CYS A 102 17.46 3.38 3.26
CA CYS A 102 18.68 2.68 2.82
C CYS A 102 19.07 3.15 1.43
N PRO A 103 20.22 3.84 1.26
CA PRO A 103 20.75 4.17 -0.05
C PRO A 103 21.17 2.93 -0.85
N LEU A 104 20.68 2.82 -2.09
CA LEU A 104 20.96 1.77 -3.06
C LEU A 104 21.47 2.42 -4.36
N GLY A 105 22.73 2.85 -4.33
CA GLY A 105 23.35 3.59 -5.44
C GLY A 105 22.65 4.93 -5.70
N ALA A 106 22.04 5.06 -6.89
CA ALA A 106 21.29 6.25 -7.32
C ALA A 106 19.83 6.30 -6.80
N THR A 107 19.39 5.23 -6.14
CA THR A 107 18.04 5.13 -5.56
C THR A 107 18.12 4.98 -4.04
N VAL A 108 17.01 5.19 -3.35
CA VAL A 108 16.85 4.88 -1.93
C VAL A 108 15.66 3.94 -1.75
N LEU A 109 15.83 2.93 -0.90
CA LEU A 109 14.74 2.14 -0.37
C LEU A 109 14.29 2.74 0.94
N VAL A 110 13.04 3.17 1.01
CA VAL A 110 12.41 3.72 2.21
C VAL A 110 11.44 2.67 2.76
N ASN A 111 11.63 2.29 4.01
CA ASN A 111 10.76 1.37 4.73
C ASN A 111 10.10 2.09 5.91
N LEU A 112 8.78 1.96 6.02
CA LEU A 112 8.03 2.31 7.23
C LEU A 112 7.64 1.01 7.93
N VAL A 113 8.13 0.82 9.16
CA VAL A 113 7.91 -0.40 9.95
C VAL A 113 7.08 -0.05 11.18
N ILE A 114 5.94 -0.72 11.38
CA ILE A 114 5.10 -0.54 12.55
C ILE A 114 5.43 -1.62 13.58
N ASN A 115 6.11 -1.26 14.67
CA ASN A 115 6.67 -2.26 15.59
C ASN A 115 5.59 -3.07 16.32
N GLU A 116 4.53 -2.39 16.77
CA GLU A 116 3.48 -2.99 17.60
C GLU A 116 2.46 -3.78 16.76
N LEU A 117 2.53 -3.72 15.43
CA LEU A 117 1.64 -4.43 14.50
C LEU A 117 2.41 -5.49 13.71
N ASN A 118 3.06 -6.42 14.41
CA ASN A 118 3.81 -7.55 13.82
C ASN A 118 4.89 -7.13 12.80
N PHE A 119 5.50 -5.96 13.00
CA PHE A 119 6.48 -5.41 12.06
C PHE A 119 5.94 -5.22 10.64
N ASP A 120 4.64 -4.91 10.51
CA ASP A 120 4.04 -4.57 9.23
C ASP A 120 4.88 -3.47 8.56
N THR A 121 5.39 -3.81 7.37
CA THR A 121 6.40 -3.01 6.67
C THR A 121 5.86 -2.54 5.33
N TYR A 122 5.98 -1.24 5.08
CA TYR A 122 5.59 -0.59 3.83
C TYR A 122 6.80 0.03 3.17
N SER A 123 7.10 -0.41 1.95
CA SER A 123 8.35 -0.09 1.27
C SER A 123 8.12 0.67 -0.04
N ILE A 124 9.00 1.62 -0.33
CA ILE A 124 9.03 2.33 -1.61
C ILE A 124 10.49 2.56 -2.04
N CYS A 125 10.77 2.33 -3.33
CA CYS A 125 12.04 2.67 -3.93
C CYS A 125 11.91 3.99 -4.71
N ILE A 126 12.84 4.92 -4.48
CA ILE A 126 12.77 6.30 -4.97
C ILE A 126 14.12 6.70 -5.59
N PRO A 127 14.17 7.19 -6.85
CA PRO A 127 15.39 7.76 -7.42
C PRO A 127 15.70 9.13 -6.80
N ILE A 128 16.94 9.33 -6.34
CA ILE A 128 17.35 10.55 -5.63
C ILE A 128 17.32 11.75 -6.56
N SER A 129 17.97 11.62 -7.73
CA SER A 129 18.15 12.69 -8.72
C SER A 129 16.85 13.22 -9.34
N ARG A 130 15.74 12.48 -9.19
CA ARG A 130 14.43 12.94 -9.66
C ARG A 130 13.86 14.07 -8.80
N TYR A 131 14.15 14.03 -7.49
CA TYR A 131 13.54 14.95 -6.52
C TYR A 131 14.54 15.94 -5.93
N VAL A 132 15.82 15.57 -5.90
CA VAL A 132 16.92 16.43 -5.45
C VAL A 132 17.90 16.57 -6.61
N VAL A 133 17.86 17.72 -7.29
CA VAL A 133 18.53 17.92 -8.59
C VAL A 133 19.91 18.56 -8.42
N SER A 134 19.99 19.67 -7.68
CA SER A 134 21.24 20.39 -7.48
C SER A 134 21.33 20.94 -6.06
N PRO A 135 22.13 20.31 -5.17
CA PRO A 135 22.41 20.84 -3.83
C PRO A 135 23.09 22.21 -3.83
N GLN A 136 23.66 22.61 -4.97
CA GLN A 136 24.40 23.86 -5.15
C GLN A 136 23.56 24.94 -5.84
N ALA A 137 22.24 24.77 -5.92
CA ALA A 137 21.37 25.78 -6.52
C ALA A 137 21.44 27.10 -5.75
N THR A 138 21.23 28.22 -6.46
CA THR A 138 21.26 29.57 -5.91
C THR A 138 20.17 29.84 -4.87
N SER A 139 19.07 29.08 -4.91
CA SER A 139 17.99 29.15 -3.92
C SER A 139 17.53 27.75 -3.51
N ILE A 140 17.05 27.63 -2.27
CA ILE A 140 16.57 26.36 -1.70
C ILE A 140 15.44 25.72 -2.55
N PRO A 141 14.44 26.46 -3.05
CA PRO A 141 13.40 25.87 -3.89
C PRO A 141 13.94 25.19 -5.16
N MET A 142 15.01 25.72 -5.75
CA MET A 142 15.63 25.17 -6.96
C MET A 142 16.40 23.86 -6.73
N ILE A 143 16.68 23.50 -5.47
CA ILE A 143 17.29 22.21 -5.13
C ILE A 143 16.33 21.06 -5.45
N PHE A 144 15.03 21.32 -5.34
CA PHE A 144 14.00 20.30 -5.42
C PHE A 144 13.20 20.37 -6.73
N ARG A 145 12.73 19.21 -7.17
CA ARG A 145 11.87 19.09 -8.36
C ARG A 145 10.78 18.05 -8.14
N ASP A 146 9.68 18.19 -8.88
CA ASP A 146 8.59 17.23 -8.93
C ASP A 146 8.01 16.87 -7.54
N LEU A 147 7.98 17.83 -6.62
CA LEU A 147 7.55 17.61 -5.22
C LEU A 147 6.10 17.16 -5.11
N LYS A 148 5.23 17.64 -6.01
CA LYS A 148 3.85 17.13 -6.14
C LYS A 148 3.81 15.63 -6.44
N HIS A 149 4.62 15.18 -7.40
CA HIS A 149 4.72 13.77 -7.75
C HIS A 149 5.32 12.96 -6.58
N PHE A 150 6.35 13.49 -5.92
CA PHE A 150 6.94 12.87 -4.73
C PHE A 150 5.89 12.66 -3.65
N SER A 151 5.19 13.74 -3.25
CA SER A 151 4.19 13.76 -2.20
C SER A 151 3.06 12.77 -2.49
N THR A 152 2.48 12.83 -3.68
CA THR A 152 1.41 11.90 -4.09
C THR A 152 1.87 10.44 -4.12
N THR A 153 3.05 10.16 -4.69
CA THR A 153 3.57 8.78 -4.78
C THR A 153 3.87 8.20 -3.40
N PHE A 154 4.55 8.95 -2.55
CA PHE A 154 4.88 8.52 -1.19
C PHE A 154 3.60 8.36 -0.37
N LYS A 155 2.67 9.33 -0.43
CA LYS A 155 1.40 9.24 0.29
C LYS A 155 0.60 7.99 -0.09
N ASN A 156 0.44 7.75 -1.39
CA ASN A 156 -0.37 6.65 -1.89
C ASN A 156 0.24 5.27 -1.59
N LYS A 157 1.57 5.13 -1.65
CA LYS A 157 2.24 3.84 -1.45
C LYS A 157 2.51 3.49 0.00
N THR A 158 2.77 4.48 0.86
CA THR A 158 3.23 4.21 2.24
C THR A 158 2.32 4.87 3.27
N VAL A 159 2.23 6.20 3.31
CA VAL A 159 1.52 6.95 4.37
C VAL A 159 0.06 6.51 4.52
N SER A 160 -0.69 6.43 3.42
CA SER A 160 -2.10 6.04 3.46
C SER A 160 -2.30 4.61 3.97
N ALA A 161 -1.40 3.70 3.58
CA ALA A 161 -1.43 2.32 4.04
C ALA A 161 -1.11 2.22 5.55
N VAL A 162 -0.08 2.94 6.02
CA VAL A 162 0.27 3.01 7.45
C VAL A 162 -0.87 3.60 8.28
N LYS A 163 -1.44 4.74 7.86
CA LYS A 163 -2.60 5.35 8.53
C LYS A 163 -3.78 4.38 8.60
N SER A 164 -4.11 3.76 7.47
CA SER A 164 -5.20 2.80 7.39
C SER A 164 -4.99 1.62 8.33
N ARG A 165 -3.74 1.13 8.43
CA ARG A 165 -3.39 0.01 9.30
C ARG A 165 -3.52 0.35 10.79
N ILE A 166 -3.06 1.53 11.18
CA ILE A 166 -3.18 2.04 12.55
C ILE A 166 -4.65 2.25 12.93
N LEU A 167 -5.41 2.92 12.07
CA LEU A 167 -6.84 3.15 12.30
C LEU A 167 -7.61 1.83 12.42
N SER A 168 -7.37 0.89 11.51
CA SER A 168 -7.99 -0.44 11.53
C SER A 168 -7.68 -1.19 12.84
N HIS A 169 -6.45 -1.11 13.34
CA HIS A 169 -6.09 -1.76 14.61
C HIS A 169 -6.88 -1.20 15.80
N HIS A 170 -7.24 0.08 15.77
CA HIS A 170 -8.05 0.72 16.80
C HIS A 170 -9.55 0.68 16.52
N GLY A 171 -10.00 -0.06 15.49
CA GLY A 171 -11.41 -0.16 15.12
C GLY A 171 -11.98 1.09 14.43
N TYR A 172 -11.14 2.02 14.00
CA TYR A 172 -11.56 3.20 13.25
C TYR A 172 -11.58 2.92 11.76
N ALA A 173 -12.62 3.42 11.09
CA ALA A 173 -12.66 3.41 9.64
C ALA A 173 -11.59 4.35 9.05
N SER A 174 -11.05 3.98 7.88
CA SER A 174 -10.07 4.80 7.16
C SER A 174 -10.53 5.04 5.72
N ALA A 175 -10.04 6.11 5.09
CA ALA A 175 -10.29 6.43 3.69
C ALA A 175 -9.50 5.52 2.71
N SER A 176 -9.54 4.22 2.95
CA SER A 176 -8.96 3.18 2.08
C SER A 176 -9.91 1.98 2.09
N LEU A 177 -9.93 1.22 1.00
CA LEU A 177 -10.71 -0.02 0.92
C LEU A 177 -10.38 -0.97 2.09
N MET A 178 -9.11 -0.99 2.52
CA MET A 178 -8.61 -1.87 3.57
C MET A 178 -9.01 -1.46 4.98
N GLY A 179 -9.41 -0.20 5.19
CA GLY A 179 -9.94 0.23 6.49
C GLY A 179 -11.42 0.56 6.45
N LEU A 180 -12.17 -0.03 5.52
CA LEU A 180 -13.61 -0.13 5.67
C LEU A 180 -13.95 -1.12 6.79
N PRO A 181 -15.07 -0.91 7.51
CA PRO A 181 -15.64 -1.94 8.37
C PRO A 181 -15.86 -3.25 7.59
N GLU A 182 -15.72 -4.39 8.26
CA GLU A 182 -15.78 -5.70 7.62
C GLU A 182 -17.13 -5.94 6.95
N GLU A 183 -18.21 -5.43 7.53
CA GLU A 183 -19.56 -5.52 7.00
C GLU A 183 -19.70 -4.78 5.67
N VAL A 184 -19.09 -3.58 5.57
CA VAL A 184 -19.11 -2.78 4.35
C VAL A 184 -18.28 -3.46 3.27
N LEU A 185 -17.10 -3.96 3.63
CA LEU A 185 -16.22 -4.67 2.71
C LEU A 185 -16.89 -5.96 2.19
N PHE A 186 -17.55 -6.71 3.08
CA PHE A 186 -18.32 -7.90 2.74
C PHE A 186 -19.48 -7.57 1.78
N ASN A 187 -20.21 -6.48 2.04
CA ASN A 187 -21.25 -5.99 1.13
C ASN A 187 -20.71 -5.62 -0.25
N ILE A 188 -19.52 -5.00 -0.33
CA ILE A 188 -18.88 -4.72 -1.61
C ILE A 188 -18.59 -6.04 -2.35
N MET A 189 -18.00 -7.03 -1.66
CA MET A 189 -17.72 -8.35 -2.26
C MET A 189 -18.98 -9.05 -2.76
N MET A 190 -20.07 -9.00 -1.97
CA MET A 190 -21.36 -9.58 -2.34
C MET A 190 -22.01 -8.95 -3.59
N ASN A 191 -21.60 -7.74 -3.98
CA ASN A 191 -22.09 -7.06 -5.17
C ASN A 191 -21.20 -7.27 -6.41
N LEU A 192 -20.01 -7.85 -6.23
CA LEU A 192 -19.09 -8.10 -7.33
C LEU A 192 -19.41 -9.44 -8.05
N PRO A 193 -19.15 -9.53 -9.37
CA PRO A 193 -19.08 -10.81 -10.07
C PRO A 193 -17.99 -11.71 -9.49
N VAL A 194 -18.19 -13.03 -9.49
CA VAL A 194 -17.23 -13.98 -8.89
C VAL A 194 -15.80 -13.84 -9.44
N PHE A 195 -15.67 -13.53 -10.73
CA PHE A 195 -14.37 -13.29 -11.36
C PHE A 195 -13.62 -12.11 -10.72
N ASP A 196 -14.32 -11.02 -10.43
CA ASP A 196 -13.73 -9.84 -9.81
C ASP A 196 -13.37 -10.10 -8.35
N ILE A 197 -14.21 -10.84 -7.61
CA ILE A 197 -13.92 -11.25 -6.24
C ILE A 197 -12.61 -12.06 -6.19
N LEU A 198 -12.42 -13.01 -7.11
CA LEU A 198 -11.20 -13.81 -7.22
C LEU A 198 -9.97 -12.97 -7.61
N ASN A 199 -10.14 -11.88 -8.36
CA ASN A 199 -9.04 -10.99 -8.68
C ASN A 199 -8.67 -10.13 -7.47
N VAL A 200 -9.66 -9.62 -6.75
CA VAL A 200 -9.46 -8.81 -5.53
C VAL A 200 -8.72 -9.61 -4.45
N SER A 201 -9.01 -10.90 -4.29
CA SER A 201 -8.33 -11.74 -3.31
C SER A 201 -6.85 -12.00 -3.60
N LYS A 202 -6.41 -11.87 -4.86
CA LYS A 202 -5.00 -12.04 -5.22
C LYS A 202 -4.14 -10.86 -4.78
N VAL A 203 -4.76 -9.72 -4.45
CA VAL A 203 -4.06 -8.47 -4.15
C VAL A 203 -3.53 -8.44 -2.71
N ASN A 204 -4.23 -9.05 -1.75
CA ASN A 204 -3.89 -8.94 -0.34
C ASN A 204 -4.36 -10.16 0.47
N THR A 205 -3.54 -10.59 1.44
CA THR A 205 -3.83 -11.72 2.34
C THR A 205 -5.10 -11.54 3.18
N ARG A 206 -5.41 -10.31 3.64
CA ARG A 206 -6.65 -10.01 4.36
C ARG A 206 -7.88 -10.11 3.44
N LEU A 207 -7.76 -9.68 2.17
CA LEU A 207 -8.84 -9.86 1.19
C LEU A 207 -8.99 -11.34 0.80
N LYS A 208 -7.89 -12.10 0.77
CA LYS A 208 -7.91 -13.56 0.63
C LYS A 208 -8.65 -14.23 1.80
N ALA A 209 -8.47 -13.75 3.04
CA ALA A 209 -9.18 -14.30 4.19
C ALA A 209 -10.71 -14.17 4.09
N LEU A 210 -11.21 -13.09 3.48
CA LEU A 210 -12.66 -12.93 3.23
C LEU A 210 -13.22 -13.98 2.26
N LEU A 211 -12.39 -14.50 1.33
CA LEU A 211 -12.75 -15.60 0.45
C LEU A 211 -12.80 -16.97 1.13
N GLU A 212 -12.33 -17.08 2.37
CA GLU A 212 -12.51 -18.30 3.16
C GLU A 212 -13.80 -18.26 3.99
N SER A 213 -14.56 -17.15 3.93
CA SER A 213 -15.85 -17.04 4.61
C SER A 213 -16.93 -17.83 3.89
N ASP A 214 -17.47 -18.87 4.54
CA ASP A 214 -18.60 -19.65 4.04
C ASP A 214 -19.86 -18.81 3.79
N SER A 215 -20.06 -17.76 4.60
CA SER A 215 -21.22 -16.86 4.45
C SER A 215 -21.21 -16.13 3.11
N LEU A 216 -20.02 -15.78 2.61
CA LEU A 216 -19.87 -15.13 1.31
C LEU A 216 -20.33 -16.08 0.21
N TRP A 217 -19.82 -17.32 0.23
CA TRP A 217 -20.14 -18.33 -0.78
C TRP A 217 -21.59 -18.77 -0.74
N TYR A 218 -22.19 -18.88 0.45
CA TYR A 218 -23.63 -19.10 0.61
C TYR A 218 -24.45 -18.03 -0.12
N TYR A 219 -24.12 -16.75 0.11
CA TYR A 219 -24.81 -15.64 -0.54
C TYR A 219 -24.64 -15.67 -2.07
N LEU A 220 -23.41 -15.88 -2.53
CA LEU A 220 -23.10 -15.97 -3.97
C LEU A 220 -23.87 -17.13 -4.64
N CYS A 221 -23.94 -18.30 -3.99
CA CYS A 221 -24.73 -19.43 -4.48
C CYS A 221 -26.20 -19.05 -4.67
N LYS A 222 -26.79 -18.41 -3.66
CA LYS A 222 -28.21 -18.00 -3.70
C LYS A 222 -28.47 -16.92 -4.75
N ARG A 223 -27.55 -15.96 -4.87
CA ARG A 223 -27.63 -14.84 -5.83
C ARG A 223 -27.54 -15.34 -7.28
N ASP A 224 -26.57 -16.20 -7.56
CA ASP A 224 -26.20 -16.57 -8.93
C ASP A 224 -27.01 -17.75 -9.48
N PHE A 225 -27.46 -18.67 -8.62
CA PHE A 225 -28.09 -19.94 -9.04
C PHE A 225 -29.54 -20.16 -8.54
N LYS A 226 -30.15 -19.18 -7.84
CA LYS A 226 -31.56 -19.12 -7.37
C LYS A 226 -32.25 -20.47 -7.06
N ASN A 227 -32.47 -20.72 -5.76
CA ASN A 227 -33.39 -21.69 -5.15
C ASN A 227 -33.18 -23.21 -5.33
N ASN A 228 -32.25 -23.71 -6.14
CA ASN A 228 -32.00 -25.16 -6.25
C ASN A 228 -30.83 -25.67 -5.38
N VAL A 229 -30.63 -25.09 -4.20
CA VAL A 229 -29.52 -25.48 -3.32
C VAL A 229 -30.06 -26.26 -2.11
N GLN A 230 -30.55 -27.47 -2.37
CA GLN A 230 -30.71 -28.50 -1.34
C GLN A 230 -29.46 -29.35 -1.32
N THR A 231 -28.61 -29.19 -0.32
CA THR A 231 -27.40 -30.02 -0.18
C THR A 231 -27.02 -30.22 1.28
N ASP A 232 -26.59 -31.45 1.60
CA ASP A 232 -25.87 -31.88 2.82
C ASP A 232 -24.38 -31.46 2.83
N ASP A 233 -23.90 -30.79 1.76
CA ASP A 233 -22.51 -30.37 1.61
C ASP A 233 -22.17 -29.27 2.63
N ARG A 234 -21.18 -29.54 3.50
CA ARG A 234 -20.71 -28.61 4.55
C ARG A 234 -19.91 -27.41 4.01
N ASN A 235 -19.55 -27.40 2.71
CA ASN A 235 -18.65 -26.39 2.13
C ASN A 235 -19.31 -25.66 0.94
N TRP A 236 -19.76 -24.42 1.18
CA TRP A 236 -20.45 -23.60 0.19
C TRP A 236 -19.55 -23.20 -0.99
N LYS A 237 -18.25 -23.07 -0.76
CA LYS A 237 -17.26 -22.70 -1.79
C LYS A 237 -17.13 -23.80 -2.83
N GLU A 238 -17.03 -25.06 -2.40
CA GLU A 238 -16.96 -26.21 -3.31
C GLU A 238 -18.26 -26.40 -4.09
N LEU A 239 -19.39 -26.21 -3.43
CA LEU A 239 -20.69 -26.26 -4.07
C LEU A 239 -20.83 -25.18 -5.16
N TYR A 240 -20.40 -23.96 -4.87
CA TYR A 240 -20.38 -22.88 -5.86
C TYR A 240 -19.55 -23.27 -7.09
N LYS A 241 -18.36 -23.86 -6.88
CA LYS A 241 -17.50 -24.34 -7.99
C LYS A 241 -18.24 -25.34 -8.88
N LYS A 242 -18.88 -26.35 -8.28
CA LYS A 242 -19.65 -27.39 -9.01
C LYS A 242 -20.75 -26.75 -9.86
N LEU A 243 -21.55 -25.86 -9.27
CA LEU A 243 -22.66 -25.18 -9.95
C LEU A 243 -22.16 -24.27 -11.08
N TYR A 244 -21.08 -23.53 -10.85
CA TYR A 244 -20.49 -22.64 -11.84
C TYR A 244 -19.99 -23.41 -13.08
N VAL A 245 -19.29 -24.54 -12.88
CA VAL A 245 -18.82 -25.39 -13.98
C VAL A 245 -20.00 -25.95 -14.78
N ALA A 246 -21.03 -26.45 -14.11
CA ALA A 246 -22.23 -26.98 -14.77
C ALA A 246 -22.97 -25.91 -15.60
N GLU A 247 -23.04 -24.68 -15.11
CA GLU A 247 -23.67 -23.56 -15.82
C GLU A 247 -22.84 -23.11 -17.04
N GLN A 248 -21.51 -23.06 -16.91
CA GLN A 248 -20.63 -22.77 -18.05
C GLN A 248 -20.72 -23.83 -19.14
N ASP A 249 -20.75 -25.11 -18.76
CA ASP A 249 -20.94 -26.22 -19.69
C ASP A 249 -22.29 -26.14 -20.43
N LYS A 250 -23.39 -25.86 -19.71
CA LYS A 250 -24.71 -25.62 -20.35
C LYS A 250 -24.66 -24.46 -21.34
N ARG A 251 -23.99 -23.35 -21.01
CA ARG A 251 -23.85 -22.20 -21.90
C ARG A 251 -23.04 -22.55 -23.16
N LEU A 252 -21.94 -23.27 -23.01
CA LEU A 252 -21.12 -23.74 -24.13
C LEU A 252 -21.90 -24.69 -25.04
N ARG A 253 -22.61 -25.68 -24.47
CA ARG A 253 -23.49 -26.58 -25.23
C ARG A 253 -24.59 -25.81 -25.97
N SER A 254 -25.20 -24.80 -25.35
CA SER A 254 -26.22 -23.98 -25.99
C SER A 254 -25.69 -23.14 -27.17
N ARG A 255 -24.43 -22.69 -27.10
CA ARG A 255 -23.74 -21.99 -28.19
C ARG A 255 -23.36 -22.94 -29.33
N ASN A 256 -22.88 -24.15 -29.01
CA ASN A 256 -22.44 -25.13 -30.00
C ASN A 256 -23.58 -25.89 -30.70
N ARG A 257 -24.80 -25.87 -30.15
CA ARG A 257 -26.01 -26.37 -30.84
C ARG A 257 -26.32 -25.65 -32.15
N GLY A 258 -25.73 -24.49 -32.42
CA GLY A 258 -25.82 -23.79 -33.70
C GLY A 258 -24.78 -24.20 -34.75
N ALA A 259 -23.77 -25.02 -34.42
CA ALA A 259 -22.57 -25.14 -35.28
C ALA A 259 -21.80 -26.49 -35.28
N GLY A 260 -22.31 -27.62 -34.76
CA GLY A 260 -21.50 -28.86 -34.66
C GLY A 260 -22.24 -30.18 -34.84
N SER A 261 -21.57 -31.12 -35.51
CA SER A 261 -22.02 -32.49 -35.82
C SER A 261 -21.87 -33.40 -34.60
N MET A 262 -22.61 -34.52 -34.57
CA MET A 262 -22.65 -35.51 -33.48
C MET A 262 -21.27 -36.09 -33.08
N HIS A 263 -20.26 -35.98 -33.96
CA HIS A 263 -18.89 -36.41 -33.69
C HIS A 263 -18.15 -35.48 -32.70
N ASP A 264 -18.47 -34.18 -32.69
CA ASP A 264 -17.88 -33.19 -31.78
C ASP A 264 -18.31 -33.40 -30.32
N TYR A 265 -19.34 -34.22 -30.08
CA TYR A 265 -19.82 -34.54 -28.72
C TYR A 265 -19.08 -35.73 -28.07
N MET A 266 -18.42 -36.59 -28.86
CA MET A 266 -17.72 -37.76 -28.33
C MET A 266 -16.30 -37.44 -27.84
N ASP A 267 -15.60 -36.50 -28.47
CA ASP A 267 -14.26 -36.07 -28.02
C ASP A 267 -14.29 -35.18 -26.76
N TYR A 268 -15.48 -34.74 -26.34
CA TYR A 268 -15.65 -33.87 -25.16
C TYR A 268 -15.63 -34.61 -23.82
N SER A 269 -16.02 -35.89 -23.77
CA SER A 269 -15.93 -36.68 -22.54
C SER A 269 -14.48 -36.85 -22.09
N ASP A 270 -13.55 -36.90 -23.04
CA ASP A 270 -12.13 -37.06 -22.78
C ASP A 270 -11.48 -35.71 -22.41
N TYR A 271 -11.98 -34.58 -22.95
CA TYR A 271 -11.57 -33.24 -22.51
C TYR A 271 -11.95 -32.94 -21.05
N ILE A 272 -13.04 -33.50 -20.54
CA ILE A 272 -13.49 -33.28 -19.14
C ILE A 272 -12.54 -33.91 -18.12
N SER A 273 -11.74 -34.92 -18.52
CA SER A 273 -10.64 -35.44 -17.69
C SER A 273 -9.41 -34.52 -17.64
N TYR A 274 -9.35 -33.53 -18.54
CA TYR A 274 -8.19 -32.65 -18.77
C TYR A 274 -8.52 -31.15 -18.80
N ILE A 275 -9.66 -30.72 -18.25
CA ILE A 275 -9.84 -29.30 -17.92
C ILE A 275 -9.17 -29.04 -16.56
N ASP A 276 -7.85 -29.12 -16.57
CA ASP A 276 -7.02 -28.15 -15.85
C ASP A 276 -7.42 -26.78 -16.38
N ASN A 277 -8.46 -26.17 -15.81
CA ASN A 277 -8.74 -24.78 -16.08
C ASN A 277 -7.55 -23.99 -15.51
N PRO A 278 -6.74 -23.30 -16.34
CA PRO A 278 -5.55 -22.60 -15.88
C PRO A 278 -5.87 -21.47 -14.88
N LEU A 279 -7.16 -21.15 -14.66
CA LEU A 279 -7.63 -20.20 -13.65
C LEU A 279 -7.88 -20.82 -12.26
N TRP A 280 -8.09 -22.14 -12.15
CA TRP A 280 -8.26 -22.83 -10.86
C TRP A 280 -6.93 -23.22 -10.21
N ASN A 281 -5.84 -23.31 -10.99
CA ASN A 281 -4.47 -23.50 -10.46
C ASN A 281 -3.95 -22.30 -9.66
N VAL A 282 -4.71 -21.20 -9.58
CA VAL A 282 -4.44 -20.05 -8.71
C VAL A 282 -5.11 -20.19 -7.33
N ILE A 283 -5.70 -21.35 -7.03
CA ILE A 283 -6.28 -21.70 -5.71
C ILE A 283 -5.33 -22.59 -4.88
N ILE A 284 -4.02 -22.48 -5.09
CA ILE A 284 -3.02 -22.90 -4.10
C ILE A 284 -2.31 -21.63 -3.61
#